data_AF-A0AAV4EIM8-F1
#
_entry.id   AF-A0AAV4EIM8-F1
#
_cell.length_a   1.000
_cell.length_b   1.000
_cell.length_c   1.000
_cell.angle_alpha   90.00
_cell.angle_beta   90.00
_cell.angle_gamma   90.00
#
_symmetry.space_group_name_H-M   'P 1'
#
loop_
_entity.id
_entity.type
_entity.pdbx_description
1 polymer ?
#
loop_
_entity_poly.entity_id
_entity_poly.type
_entity_poly.pdbx_seq_one_letter_code
_entity_poly.pdbx_strand_id
1 'polypeptide(L)'
;MRDAFRDSPTTDEQKNRFLYNLLGLQGIRIFSAHPMSDNLSSASHKDFRTAVVTLFQKSVNPFRVYFDFERHRQAPTESTTDLVTVLRSLMSDCDFAGRENHHLAIHIVCGRHNTHRKGCWRFHLSTWMR
;
A
#
# COMPACT_ATOMS: atom_id res chain seq x y z
N MET A 1 45.93 5.57 -7.40
CA MET A 1 45.25 5.34 -6.10
C MET A 1 43.75 5.54 -6.28
N ARG A 2 43.08 4.58 -6.90
CA ARG A 2 41.62 4.50 -6.94
C ARG A 2 41.26 3.11 -6.38
N ASP A 3 40.18 3.08 -5.60
CA ASP A 3 39.46 1.88 -5.16
C ASP A 3 40.01 1.11 -3.94
N ALA A 4 40.02 1.77 -2.77
CA ALA A 4 40.17 1.09 -1.47
C ALA A 4 38.96 1.27 -0.52
N PHE A 5 37.88 1.94 -0.95
CA PHE A 5 36.75 2.30 -0.07
C PHE A 5 35.47 1.48 -0.28
N ARG A 6 35.47 0.45 -1.14
CA ARG A 6 34.23 -0.23 -1.53
C ARG A 6 33.81 -1.42 -0.66
N ASP A 7 34.70 -1.98 0.17
CA ASP A 7 34.45 -3.29 0.80
C ASP A 7 34.81 -3.36 2.29
N SER A 8 34.44 -2.36 3.09
CA SER A 8 34.28 -2.64 4.53
C SER A 8 32.90 -3.27 4.73
N PRO A 9 32.78 -4.52 5.21
CA PRO A 9 31.48 -5.09 5.52
C PRO A 9 30.81 -4.26 6.62
N THR A 10 29.84 -3.43 6.24
CA THR A 10 29.02 -2.67 7.19
C THR A 10 28.42 -3.62 8.21
N THR A 11 28.68 -3.36 9.49
CA THR A 11 28.15 -4.19 10.58
C THR A 11 26.64 -4.02 10.68
N ASP A 12 25.95 -5.01 11.25
CA ASP A 12 24.50 -4.95 11.43
C ASP A 12 24.09 -3.77 12.32
N GLU A 13 24.88 -3.46 13.35
CA GLU A 13 24.70 -2.25 14.17
C GLU A 13 24.74 -0.96 13.32
N GLN A 14 25.72 -0.83 12.42
CA GLN A 14 25.82 0.35 11.55
C GLN A 14 24.60 0.48 10.63
N LYS A 15 24.12 -0.63 10.07
CA LYS A 15 22.91 -0.65 9.22
C LYS A 15 21.66 -0.31 10.02
N ASN A 16 21.53 -0.81 11.25
CA ASN A 16 20.39 -0.56 12.13
C ASN A 16 20.35 0.90 12.55
N ARG A 17 21.48 1.47 12.98
CA ARG A 17 21.57 2.90 13.31
C ARG A 17 21.24 3.79 12.11
N PHE A 18 21.71 3.43 10.92
CA PHE A 18 21.38 4.17 9.70
C PHE A 18 19.86 4.16 9.44
N LEU A 19 19.22 2.99 9.46
CA LEU A 19 17.77 2.89 9.26
C LEU A 19 16.97 3.58 10.36
N TYR A 20 17.39 3.47 11.61
CA TYR A 20 16.76 4.16 12.74
C TYR A 20 16.77 5.68 12.54
N ASN A 21 17.88 6.24 12.07
CA ASN A 21 18.00 7.68 11.78
C ASN A 21 17.10 8.13 10.61
N LEU A 22 16.78 7.25 9.67
CA LEU A 22 15.87 7.54 8.55
C LEU A 22 14.39 7.60 8.95
N LEU A 23 14.00 7.09 10.12
CA LEU A 23 12.61 7.08 10.58
C LEU A 23 12.05 8.48 10.87
N GLY A 24 12.91 9.47 11.09
CA GLY A 24 12.53 10.81 11.51
C GLY A 24 11.93 10.84 12.93
N LEU A 25 11.60 12.04 13.43
CA LEU A 25 11.20 12.23 14.84
C LEU A 25 9.98 11.41 15.27
N GLN A 26 8.93 11.35 14.44
CA GLN A 26 7.73 10.59 14.77
C GLN A 26 7.95 9.08 14.65
N GLY A 27 8.71 8.63 13.65
CA GLY A 27 9.04 7.22 13.50
C GLY A 27 9.91 6.72 14.65
N ILE A 28 10.88 7.52 15.09
CA ILE A 28 11.69 7.24 16.29
C ILE A 28 10.81 7.13 17.54
N ARG A 29 9.87 8.06 17.74
CA ARG A 29 8.93 8.02 18.87
C ARG A 29 8.10 6.74 18.89
N ILE A 30 7.55 6.33 17.75
CA ILE A 30 6.78 5.09 17.62
C ILE A 30 7.69 3.88 17.88
N PHE A 31 8.89 3.86 17.29
CA PHE A 31 9.84 2.77 17.43
C PHE A 31 10.36 2.62 18.87
N SER A 32 10.54 3.73 19.61
CA SER A 32 10.96 3.70 21.02
C SER A 32 9.99 3.02 21.97
N ALA A 33 8.72 2.86 21.57
CA ALA A 33 7.75 2.07 22.33
C ALA A 33 7.83 0.57 22.05
N HIS A 34 8.65 0.14 21.07
CA HIS A 34 8.81 -1.26 20.68
C HIS A 34 10.00 -1.90 21.42
N PRO A 35 9.91 -3.18 21.85
CA PRO A 35 10.99 -3.88 22.56
C PRO A 35 12.31 -4.01 21.78
N MET A 36 12.27 -3.84 20.46
CA MET A 36 13.47 -3.81 19.60
C MET A 36 14.31 -2.54 19.79
N SER A 37 13.77 -1.49 20.39
CA SER A 37 14.49 -0.23 20.62
C SER A 37 15.67 -0.38 21.59
N ASP A 38 15.53 -1.24 22.60
CA ASP A 38 16.60 -1.54 23.57
C ASP A 38 17.74 -2.37 22.96
N ASN A 39 17.47 -3.05 21.84
CA ASN A 39 18.38 -4.01 21.20
C ASN A 39 19.01 -3.48 19.90
N LEU A 40 19.01 -2.16 19.67
CA LEU A 40 19.48 -1.56 18.42
C LEU A 40 20.90 -1.99 18.01
N SER A 41 21.80 -2.13 18.99
CA SER A 41 23.21 -2.47 18.79
C SER A 41 23.51 -3.96 18.72
N SER A 42 22.62 -4.80 19.25
CA SER A 42 22.82 -6.26 19.38
C SER A 42 21.94 -7.07 18.42
N ALA A 43 20.85 -6.49 17.91
CA ALA A 43 19.92 -7.15 17.00
C ALA A 43 20.55 -7.38 15.61
N SER A 44 20.21 -8.52 15.01
CA SER A 44 20.53 -8.75 13.61
C SER A 44 19.82 -7.72 12.73
N HIS A 45 20.43 -7.38 11.59
CA HIS A 45 19.83 -6.40 10.69
C HIS A 45 18.46 -6.85 10.16
N LYS A 46 18.29 -8.17 9.99
CA LYS A 46 17.04 -8.77 9.53
C LYS A 46 15.92 -8.59 10.54
N ASP A 47 16.20 -8.83 11.82
CA ASP A 47 15.19 -8.73 12.88
C ASP A 47 14.79 -7.28 13.10
N PHE A 48 15.77 -6.37 13.08
CA PHE A 48 15.51 -4.94 13.16
C PHE A 48 14.61 -4.46 12.01
N ARG A 49 14.94 -4.83 10.76
CA ARG A 49 14.12 -4.50 9.59
C ARG A 49 12.71 -5.05 9.72
N THR A 50 12.56 -6.29 10.20
CA THR A 50 11.26 -6.91 10.40
C THR A 50 10.44 -6.13 11.42
N ALA A 51 11.01 -5.75 12.57
CA ALA A 51 10.34 -4.94 13.58
C ALA A 51 9.88 -3.58 13.03
N VAL A 52 10.74 -2.90 12.26
CA VAL A 52 10.37 -1.64 11.58
C VAL A 52 9.21 -1.87 10.62
N VAL A 53 9.27 -2.90 9.77
CA VAL A 53 8.19 -3.20 8.83
C VAL A 53 6.90 -3.48 9.59
N THR A 54 6.90 -4.33 10.62
CA THR A 54 5.70 -4.65 11.39
C THR A 54 5.08 -3.42 12.07
N LEU A 55 5.89 -2.49 12.57
CA LEU A 55 5.40 -1.26 13.22
C LEU A 55 4.74 -0.27 12.25
N PHE A 56 5.31 -0.13 11.04
CA PHE A 56 4.86 0.88 10.07
C PHE A 56 3.99 0.32 8.95
N GLN A 57 3.92 -0.99 8.80
CA GLN A 57 3.00 -1.64 7.88
C GLN A 57 1.60 -1.46 8.44
N LYS A 58 0.88 -0.49 7.86
CA LYS A 58 -0.54 -0.30 8.14
C LYS A 58 -1.25 -1.62 7.81
N SER A 59 -1.97 -2.16 8.79
CA SER A 59 -2.97 -3.19 8.51
C SER A 59 -4.07 -2.53 7.69
N VAL A 60 -3.96 -2.63 6.37
CA VAL A 60 -5.00 -2.17 5.48
C VAL A 60 -6.18 -3.12 5.65
N ASN A 61 -7.33 -2.61 6.09
CA ASN A 61 -8.53 -3.43 6.26
C ASN A 61 -9.09 -3.76 4.86
N PRO A 62 -9.09 -5.03 4.42
CA PRO A 62 -9.51 -5.40 3.07
C PRO A 62 -10.95 -4.98 2.75
N PHE A 63 -11.85 -5.02 3.74
CA PHE A 63 -13.23 -4.58 3.58
C PHE A 63 -13.33 -3.08 3.33
N ARG A 64 -12.50 -2.28 4.00
CA ARG A 64 -12.46 -0.84 3.79
C ARG A 64 -11.98 -0.52 2.39
N VAL A 65 -10.94 -1.20 1.92
CA VAL A 65 -10.42 -0.96 0.56
C VAL A 65 -11.39 -1.43 -0.51
N TYR A 66 -12.05 -2.58 -0.32
CA TYR A 66 -13.09 -3.03 -1.23
C TYR A 66 -14.25 -2.03 -1.29
N PHE A 67 -14.66 -1.49 -0.14
CA PHE A 67 -15.68 -0.45 -0.07
C PHE A 67 -15.23 0.86 -0.76
N ASP A 68 -14.00 1.29 -0.52
CA ASP A 68 -13.43 2.49 -1.15
C ASP A 68 -13.30 2.29 -2.67
N PHE A 69 -12.93 1.09 -3.11
CA PHE A 69 -12.93 0.67 -4.52
C PHE A 69 -14.32 0.84 -5.10
N GLU A 70 -15.34 0.12 -4.61
CA GLU A 70 -16.73 0.14 -5.11
C GLU A 70 -17.35 1.55 -5.15
N ARG A 71 -16.99 2.41 -4.18
CA ARG A 71 -17.52 3.78 -4.11
C ARG A 71 -16.74 4.80 -4.93
N HIS A 72 -15.55 4.45 -5.41
CA HIS A 72 -14.76 5.36 -6.22
C HIS A 72 -15.48 5.64 -7.55
N ARG A 73 -15.71 6.92 -7.82
CA ARG A 73 -16.33 7.42 -9.06
C ARG A 73 -15.38 8.42 -9.69
N GLN A 74 -15.33 8.42 -11.02
CA GLN A 74 -14.49 9.35 -11.75
C GLN A 74 -14.91 10.79 -11.45
N ALA A 75 -13.98 11.62 -10.96
CA ALA A 75 -14.26 13.03 -10.76
C ALA A 75 -14.40 13.76 -12.12
N PRO A 76 -15.16 14.86 -12.21
CA PRO A 76 -15.41 15.55 -13.48
C PRO A 76 -14.14 16.05 -14.20
N THR A 77 -13.08 16.34 -13.45
CA THR A 77 -11.79 16.83 -13.96
C THR A 77 -10.72 15.74 -14.05
N GLU A 78 -11.02 14.52 -13.62
CA GLU A 78 -10.05 13.44 -13.55
C GLU A 78 -9.94 12.71 -14.90
N SER A 79 -8.71 12.43 -15.34
CA SER A 79 -8.51 11.66 -16.56
C SER A 79 -8.84 10.18 -16.33
N THR A 80 -9.19 9.45 -17.39
CA THR A 80 -9.40 7.99 -17.27
C THR A 80 -8.13 7.27 -16.79
N THR A 81 -6.94 7.77 -17.15
CA THR A 81 -5.67 7.17 -16.72
C THR A 81 -5.46 7.31 -15.22
N ASP A 82 -5.80 8.48 -14.65
CA ASP A 82 -5.71 8.72 -13.21
C ASP A 82 -6.69 7.82 -12.45
N LEU A 83 -7.93 7.72 -12.94
CA LEU A 83 -8.94 6.80 -12.39
C LEU A 83 -8.43 5.35 -12.36
N VAL A 84 -7.88 4.86 -13.48
CA VAL A 84 -7.34 3.49 -13.56
C VAL A 84 -6.19 3.30 -12.58
N THR A 85 -5.35 4.31 -12.41
CA THR A 85 -4.21 4.29 -11.49
C THR A 85 -4.68 4.19 -10.04
N VAL A 86 -5.66 5.00 -9.65
CA VAL A 86 -6.25 4.96 -8.31
C VAL A 86 -6.93 3.62 -8.05
N LEU A 87 -7.76 3.15 -8.99
CA LEU A 87 -8.44 1.86 -8.84
C LEU A 87 -7.43 0.73 -8.68
N ARG A 88 -6.37 0.66 -9.49
CA ARG A 88 -5.31 -0.36 -9.35
C ARG A 88 -4.58 -0.28 -8.01
N SER A 89 -4.35 0.92 -7.48
CA SER A 89 -3.74 1.10 -6.16
C SER A 89 -4.65 0.60 -5.04
N LEU A 90 -5.96 0.70 -5.18
CA LEU A 90 -6.90 0.10 -4.22
C LEU A 90 -6.95 -1.41 -4.40
N MET A 91 -6.84 -1.90 -5.64
CA MET A 91 -6.91 -3.32 -5.91
C MET A 91 -5.73 -4.12 -5.38
N SER A 92 -4.54 -3.53 -5.24
CA SER A 92 -3.37 -4.22 -4.70
C SER A 92 -3.55 -4.71 -3.26
N ASP A 93 -4.47 -4.08 -2.52
CA ASP A 93 -4.72 -4.39 -1.12
C ASP A 93 -5.95 -5.31 -0.91
N CYS A 94 -6.57 -5.76 -2.01
CA CYS A 94 -7.73 -6.65 -2.00
C CYS A 94 -7.40 -8.01 -2.65
N ASP A 95 -7.98 -9.08 -2.12
CA ASP A 95 -7.92 -10.40 -2.76
C ASP A 95 -9.09 -10.56 -3.73
N PHE A 96 -8.80 -10.39 -5.03
CA PHE A 96 -9.76 -10.59 -6.12
C PHE A 96 -9.68 -11.97 -6.77
N ALA A 97 -8.96 -12.92 -6.16
CA ALA A 97 -8.81 -14.29 -6.65
C ALA A 97 -8.45 -14.38 -8.16
N GLY A 98 -7.57 -13.49 -8.65
CA GLY A 98 -7.11 -13.49 -10.04
C GLY A 98 -8.10 -12.89 -11.05
N ARG A 99 -9.15 -12.20 -10.59
CA ARG A 99 -10.17 -11.56 -11.43
C ARG A 99 -10.05 -10.04 -11.47
N GLU A 100 -8.88 -9.50 -11.17
CA GLU A 100 -8.65 -8.06 -11.00
C GLU A 100 -9.09 -7.28 -12.25
N ASN A 101 -8.66 -7.72 -13.44
CA ASN A 101 -9.00 -7.04 -14.69
C ASN A 101 -10.51 -7.07 -14.99
N HIS A 102 -11.23 -8.08 -14.52
CA HIS A 102 -12.67 -8.17 -14.69
C HIS A 102 -13.40 -7.15 -13.80
N HIS A 103 -13.03 -7.06 -12.52
CA HIS A 103 -13.57 -6.06 -11.59
C HIS A 103 -13.24 -4.64 -12.04
N LEU A 104 -12.01 -4.39 -12.48
CA LEU A 104 -11.58 -3.10 -13.03
C LEU A 104 -12.42 -2.70 -14.25
N ALA A 105 -12.65 -3.64 -15.18
CA ALA A 105 -13.46 -3.38 -16.38
C ALA A 105 -14.91 -3.04 -16.03
N ILE A 106 -15.54 -3.82 -15.14
CA ILE A 106 -16.91 -3.53 -14.66
C ILE A 106 -16.96 -2.13 -14.04
N HIS A 107 -15.96 -1.78 -13.23
CA HIS A 107 -16.00 -0.52 -12.49
C HIS A 107 -15.72 0.71 -13.36
N ILE A 108 -14.81 0.62 -14.33
CA ILE A 108 -14.62 1.68 -15.32
C ILE A 108 -15.90 1.88 -16.14
N VAL A 109 -16.56 0.79 -16.51
CA VAL A 109 -17.80 0.80 -17.28
C VAL A 109 -18.92 1.43 -16.43
N CYS A 110 -19.11 1.01 -15.18
CA CYS A 110 -20.18 1.46 -14.28
C CYS A 110 -19.93 2.81 -13.58
N GLY A 111 -18.68 3.18 -13.36
CA GLY A 111 -18.25 4.34 -12.57
C GLY A 111 -17.82 5.57 -13.37
N ARG A 112 -17.85 5.50 -14.71
CA ARG A 112 -17.64 6.66 -15.58
C ARG A 112 -18.74 7.70 -15.38
N HIS A 113 -18.33 8.96 -15.27
CA HIS A 113 -19.23 10.10 -15.23
C HIS A 113 -20.16 10.09 -16.46
N ASN A 114 -21.45 10.37 -16.25
CA ASN A 114 -22.59 10.12 -17.16
C ASN A 114 -22.53 10.84 -18.53
N THR A 115 -21.47 11.55 -18.89
CA THR A 115 -21.36 12.24 -20.19
C THR A 115 -21.30 11.27 -21.38
N HIS A 116 -20.96 10.00 -21.16
CA HIS A 116 -20.92 8.96 -22.21
C HIS A 116 -21.97 7.85 -22.11
N ARG A 117 -22.87 7.87 -21.11
CA ARG A 117 -23.81 6.76 -20.86
C ARG A 117 -25.28 7.22 -20.86
N LYS A 118 -25.94 7.10 -22.01
CA LYS A 118 -27.39 6.94 -22.06
C LYS A 118 -27.70 5.44 -21.86
N GLY A 119 -28.15 5.05 -20.68
CA GLY A 119 -28.97 3.82 -20.52
C GLY A 119 -28.40 2.59 -19.79
N CYS A 120 -27.54 2.73 -18.77
CA CYS A 120 -27.00 1.55 -18.06
C CYS A 120 -27.16 1.61 -16.53
N TRP A 121 -28.36 1.94 -16.04
CA TRP A 121 -28.69 2.00 -14.60
C TRP A 121 -29.75 0.96 -14.17
N ARG A 122 -29.79 -0.20 -14.82
CA ARG A 122 -30.56 -1.35 -14.35
C ARG A 122 -29.68 -2.57 -14.51
N PHE A 123 -28.92 -2.96 -13.50
CA PHE A 123 -28.44 -4.32 -13.23
C PHE A 123 -27.32 -4.23 -12.19
N HIS A 124 -27.66 -4.26 -10.90
CA HIS A 124 -26.82 -4.86 -9.84
C HIS A 124 -27.46 -4.68 -8.45
N LEU A 125 -28.66 -5.22 -8.27
CA LEU A 125 -29.20 -5.48 -6.91
C LEU A 125 -29.78 -6.90 -6.78
N SER A 126 -29.74 -7.72 -7.83
CA SER A 126 -30.45 -9.01 -7.86
C SER A 126 -29.55 -10.26 -7.83
N THR A 127 -28.25 -10.13 -7.62
CA THR A 127 -27.31 -11.27 -7.71
C THR A 127 -26.57 -11.65 -6.43
N TRP A 128 -26.91 -11.05 -5.27
CA TRP A 128 -26.26 -11.35 -3.98
C TRP A 128 -27.24 -11.80 -2.88
N MET A 129 -28.35 -12.45 -3.26
CA MET A 129 -29.24 -13.17 -2.33
C MET A 129 -29.53 -14.60 -2.84
N ARG A 130 -28.47 -15.37 -3.14
CA ARG A 130 -28.50 -16.85 -3.13
C ARG A 130 -27.17 -17.39 -2.67
#